data_AF-A0A0L0UZC7-F1
#
_entry.id   AF-A0A0L0UZC7-F1
#
_cell.length_a   1.000
_cell.length_b   1.000
_cell.length_c   1.000
_cell.angle_alpha   90.00
_cell.angle_beta   90.00
_cell.angle_gamma   90.00
#
_symmetry.space_group_name_H-M   'P 1'
#
loop_
_entity.id
_entity.type
_entity.pdbx_description
1 polymer ?
#
loop_
_entity_poly.entity_id
_entity_poly.type
_entity_poly.pdbx_seq_one_letter_code
_entity_poly.pdbx_strand_id
1 'polypeptide(L)'
;MVKSKVGRPSSESLNRKKELISQGFLNLNTKYDTNSNWDRFSSGDRLDQASWEAGIINLQASLLPSLRDQITCISRVMDLPGSRKYKGSKLGEISKLQSALDQTLSQFLSLSAVRDGQFLFMTAETEDRHSKHLKCFRVRGLKSKAIETTRSICLLFRDYSDLINRSRSDYVRLTPQFITGSTLSNSTAEVLDSITRIIKWLKGNELDNIQMDWEHHIANIDRSLGRVTRLLDPANYANEPDPGSPLEPPVELVRLTIPIIKLSRLFFRKLIESRKNRTTTQFFTTMSSQQIEALIQEGAHISDGIGDIWQTLRYERGYYEERLDGLLMGVLHQFDTVMRLIILYILPLIPQDPSSEQNLMAWLVDWNNLFLDANKRCIRAYETYGEMLRGY
;
A
#
# COMPACT_ATOMS: atom_id res chain seq x y z
N MET A 1 7.09 33.23 56.06
CA MET A 1 7.14 32.08 55.12
C MET A 1 5.74 31.85 54.55
N VAL A 2 5.38 32.54 53.47
CA VAL A 2 4.09 32.34 52.78
C VAL A 2 4.31 31.33 51.67
N LYS A 3 3.80 30.10 51.84
CA LYS A 3 3.77 29.11 50.76
C LYS A 3 2.74 29.54 49.72
N SER A 4 3.23 29.91 48.55
CA SER A 4 2.45 30.11 47.32
C SER A 4 1.57 28.88 47.03
N LYS A 5 0.25 29.07 47.12
CA LYS A 5 -0.74 28.12 46.60
C LYS A 5 -0.78 28.31 45.08
N VAL A 6 -0.12 27.41 44.36
CA VAL A 6 -0.29 27.28 42.91
C VAL A 6 -1.76 26.95 42.64
N GLY A 7 -2.52 27.92 42.14
CA GLY A 7 -3.94 27.80 41.84
C GLY A 7 -4.20 26.72 40.79
N ARG A 8 -5.18 25.84 41.04
CA ARG A 8 -5.73 24.97 39.99
C ARG A 8 -6.36 25.87 38.91
N PRO A 9 -6.11 25.63 37.61
CA PRO A 9 -6.78 26.37 36.55
C PRO A 9 -8.31 26.18 36.65
N SER A 10 -9.07 27.25 36.42
CA SER A 10 -10.54 27.17 36.35
C SER A 10 -10.96 26.20 35.24
N SER A 11 -12.10 25.52 35.41
CA SER A 11 -12.68 24.59 34.42
C SER A 11 -12.85 25.26 33.04
N GLU A 12 -13.20 26.54 33.03
CA GLU A 12 -13.37 27.36 31.84
C GLU A 12 -12.03 27.62 31.10
N SER A 13 -10.95 27.93 31.84
CA SER A 13 -9.60 28.04 31.28
C SER A 13 -9.10 26.73 30.69
N LEU A 14 -9.46 25.60 31.30
CA LEU A 14 -9.10 24.28 30.80
C LEU A 14 -9.85 23.92 29.52
N ASN A 15 -11.15 24.21 29.45
CA ASN A 15 -11.97 23.96 28.26
C ASN A 15 -11.50 24.81 27.07
N ARG A 16 -11.11 26.06 27.29
CA ARG A 16 -10.52 26.91 26.24
C ARG A 16 -9.18 26.37 25.72
N LYS A 17 -8.32 25.83 26.60
CA LYS A 17 -7.07 25.16 26.17
C LYS A 17 -7.33 23.91 25.34
N LYS A 18 -8.33 23.10 25.71
CA LYS A 18 -8.74 21.92 24.93
C LYS A 18 -9.22 22.33 23.54
N GLU A 19 -10.02 23.39 23.44
CA GLU A 19 -10.49 23.93 22.17
C GLU A 19 -9.36 24.38 21.25
N LEU A 20 -8.39 25.12 21.77
CA LEU A 20 -7.21 25.54 20.99
C LEU A 20 -6.40 24.35 20.46
N ILE A 21 -6.26 23.28 21.25
CA ILE A 21 -5.53 22.08 20.82
C ILE A 21 -6.32 21.29 19.77
N SER A 22 -7.62 21.14 19.98
CA SER A 22 -8.53 20.54 18.99
C SER A 22 -8.43 21.27 17.65
N GLN A 23 -8.53 22.61 17.69
CA GLN A 23 -8.35 23.46 16.52
C GLN A 23 -6.95 23.35 15.93
N GLY A 24 -5.90 23.18 16.75
CA GLY A 24 -4.54 22.93 16.29
C GLY A 24 -4.44 21.70 15.39
N PHE A 25 -5.10 20.59 15.76
CA PHE A 25 -5.13 19.39 14.92
C PHE A 25 -5.93 19.58 13.63
N LEU A 26 -7.06 20.30 13.70
CA LEU A 26 -7.83 20.63 12.51
C LEU A 26 -7.05 21.53 11.55
N ASN A 27 -6.28 22.49 12.07
CA ASN A 27 -5.43 23.35 11.27
C ASN A 27 -4.31 22.56 10.58
N LEU A 28 -3.66 21.62 11.30
CA LEU A 28 -2.68 20.70 10.71
C LEU A 28 -3.31 19.84 9.62
N ASN A 29 -4.50 19.28 9.88
CA ASN A 29 -5.25 18.52 8.89
C ASN A 29 -5.49 19.38 7.62
N THR A 30 -6.08 20.56 7.75
CA THR A 30 -6.34 21.46 6.62
C THR A 30 -5.07 21.86 5.86
N LYS A 31 -3.95 22.07 6.57
CA LYS A 31 -2.65 22.40 5.95
C LYS A 31 -2.14 21.28 5.05
N TYR A 32 -2.30 20.02 5.45
CA TYR A 32 -1.66 18.88 4.78
C TYR A 32 -2.59 17.97 3.96
N ASP A 33 -3.91 18.04 4.15
CA ASP A 33 -4.91 17.16 3.52
C ASP A 33 -4.92 17.27 1.99
N THR A 34 -4.51 18.42 1.45
CA THR A 34 -4.40 18.62 -0.01
C THR A 34 -2.95 18.83 -0.43
N ASN A 35 -2.46 17.98 -1.34
CA ASN A 35 -1.09 18.04 -1.87
C ASN A 35 -0.72 19.40 -2.50
N SER A 36 -1.72 20.17 -2.97
CA SER A 36 -1.51 21.53 -3.50
C SER A 36 -1.00 22.52 -2.45
N ASN A 37 -1.26 22.24 -1.18
CA ASN A 37 -0.98 23.13 -0.05
C ASN A 37 0.39 22.89 0.56
N TRP A 38 1.12 21.86 0.11
CA TRP A 38 2.43 21.53 0.66
C TRP A 38 3.45 22.59 0.27
N ASP A 39 4.24 23.02 1.26
CA ASP A 39 5.35 23.95 1.05
C ASP A 39 6.29 23.38 0.01
N ARG A 40 6.51 24.13 -1.08
CA ARG A 40 7.43 23.69 -2.14
C ARG A 40 8.85 23.93 -1.67
N PHE A 41 9.77 23.03 -2.06
CA PHE A 41 11.18 23.37 -2.10
C PHE A 41 11.31 24.67 -2.90
N SER A 42 11.80 25.74 -2.25
CA SER A 42 12.00 27.11 -2.75
C SER A 42 11.21 27.47 -4.00
N SER A 43 10.09 28.19 -3.83
CA SER A 43 9.19 28.57 -4.92
C SER A 43 9.90 29.36 -6.04
N GLY A 44 10.40 28.66 -7.05
CA GLY A 44 11.07 29.24 -8.22
C GLY A 44 12.25 28.41 -8.74
N ASP A 45 12.96 27.71 -7.86
CA ASP A 45 14.22 27.06 -8.21
C ASP A 45 14.03 25.62 -8.66
N ARG A 46 14.71 25.24 -9.74
CA ARG A 46 14.77 23.85 -10.20
C ARG A 46 15.65 23.05 -9.23
N LEU A 47 15.22 21.87 -8.83
CA LEU A 47 15.96 21.04 -7.87
C LEU A 47 17.12 20.32 -8.58
N ASP A 48 18.34 20.55 -8.10
CA ASP A 48 19.54 19.85 -8.56
C ASP A 48 19.74 18.48 -7.89
N GLN A 49 20.66 17.69 -8.42
CA GLN A 49 20.95 16.34 -7.93
C GLN A 49 21.49 16.36 -6.49
N ALA A 50 22.39 17.28 -6.15
CA ALA A 50 23.03 17.32 -4.84
C ALA A 50 22.01 17.64 -3.71
N SER A 51 21.09 18.57 -3.98
CA SER A 51 20.00 18.95 -3.08
C SER A 51 19.02 17.79 -2.87
N TRP A 52 18.70 17.04 -3.94
CA TRP A 52 17.88 15.83 -3.84
C TRP A 52 18.56 14.76 -2.98
N GLU A 53 19.83 14.43 -3.25
CA GLU A 53 20.57 13.42 -2.49
C GLU A 53 20.71 13.80 -1.00
N ALA A 54 21.02 15.06 -0.71
CA ALA A 54 21.05 15.58 0.65
C ALA A 54 19.67 15.48 1.33
N GLY A 55 18.60 15.79 0.58
CA GLY A 55 17.22 15.64 1.03
C GLY A 55 16.88 14.18 1.40
N ILE A 56 17.27 13.22 0.56
CA ILE A 56 17.08 11.78 0.82
C ILE A 56 17.84 11.33 2.07
N ILE A 57 19.08 11.78 2.25
CA ILE A 57 19.87 11.46 3.45
C ILE A 57 19.17 12.01 4.70
N ASN A 58 18.73 13.26 4.66
CA ASN A 58 18.03 13.89 5.79
C ASN A 58 16.70 13.19 6.11
N LEU A 59 15.94 12.79 5.08
CA LEU A 59 14.72 12.01 5.23
C LEU A 59 14.96 10.70 5.98
N GLN A 60 15.99 9.95 5.58
CA GLN A 60 16.32 8.65 6.17
C GLN A 60 16.89 8.76 7.59
N ALA A 61 17.78 9.73 7.81
CA ALA A 61 18.55 9.83 9.05
C ALA A 61 17.80 10.58 10.16
N SER A 62 16.94 11.54 9.80
CA SER A 62 16.35 12.48 10.77
C SER A 62 14.84 12.58 10.67
N LEU A 63 14.29 12.98 9.51
CA LEU A 63 12.87 13.39 9.43
C LEU A 63 11.91 12.23 9.66
N LEU A 64 12.10 11.07 9.00
CA LEU A 64 11.20 9.92 9.15
C LEU A 64 11.29 9.29 10.55
N PRO A 65 12.49 9.08 11.14
CA PRO A 65 12.60 8.67 12.54
C PRO A 65 11.92 9.66 13.49
N SER A 66 12.14 10.97 13.32
CA SER A 66 11.54 11.99 14.17
C SER A 66 10.01 12.00 14.06
N LEU A 67 9.47 11.90 12.84
CA LEU A 67 8.03 11.82 12.63
C LEU A 67 7.43 10.59 13.32
N ARG A 68 8.07 9.42 13.21
CA ARG A 68 7.67 8.19 13.89
C ARG A 68 7.63 8.37 15.41
N ASP A 69 8.67 8.98 15.98
CA ASP A 69 8.78 9.21 17.41
C ASP A 69 7.74 10.22 17.91
N GLN A 70 7.49 11.28 17.15
CA GLN A 70 6.47 12.29 17.46
C GLN A 70 5.06 11.69 17.43
N ILE A 71 4.72 10.89 16.42
CA ILE A 71 3.43 10.16 16.33
C ILE A 71 3.28 9.18 17.51
N THR A 72 4.35 8.45 17.84
CA THR A 72 4.34 7.54 18.98
C THR A 72 4.13 8.29 20.30
N CYS A 73 4.81 9.42 20.48
CA CYS A 73 4.73 10.24 21.68
C CYS A 73 3.34 10.83 21.86
N ILE A 74 2.79 11.47 20.81
CA ILE A 74 1.47 12.10 20.87
C ILE A 74 0.38 11.05 21.08
N SER A 75 0.48 9.87 20.45
CA SER A 75 -0.46 8.78 20.70
C SER A 75 -0.44 8.33 22.17
N ARG A 76 0.73 8.18 22.78
CA ARG A 76 0.84 7.80 24.20
C ARG A 76 0.19 8.84 25.12
N VAL A 77 0.38 10.12 24.83
CA VAL A 77 -0.27 11.21 25.60
C VAL A 77 -1.79 11.16 25.42
N MET A 78 -2.25 10.84 24.21
CA MET A 78 -3.65 10.76 23.83
C MET A 78 -4.36 9.45 24.22
N ASP A 79 -3.64 8.40 24.67
CA ASP A 79 -4.23 7.11 25.04
C ASP A 79 -4.47 6.94 26.56
N LEU A 80 -4.10 7.94 27.38
CA LEU A 80 -4.19 7.82 28.85
C LEU A 80 -5.64 7.73 29.38
N PRO A 81 -5.98 6.79 30.29
CA PRO A 81 -7.35 6.64 30.80
C PRO A 81 -7.77 7.75 31.79
N GLY A 82 -9.06 8.14 31.74
CA GLY A 82 -9.76 8.89 32.79
C GLY A 82 -9.41 10.38 32.95
N SER A 83 -9.95 11.00 34.02
CA SER A 83 -9.89 12.45 34.36
C SER A 83 -8.49 13.07 34.50
N ARG A 84 -7.42 12.30 34.29
CA ARG A 84 -6.02 12.76 34.21
C ARG A 84 -5.54 13.06 32.78
N LYS A 85 -6.35 12.79 31.74
CA LYS A 85 -5.98 12.90 30.33
C LYS A 85 -5.65 14.34 29.89
N TYR A 86 -6.31 15.33 30.52
CA TYR A 86 -6.21 16.74 30.12
C TYR A 86 -5.94 17.66 31.30
N LYS A 87 -4.88 17.40 32.08
CA LYS A 87 -4.33 18.42 33.00
C LYS A 87 -3.56 19.47 32.21
N GLY A 88 -3.47 20.69 32.72
CA GLY A 88 -2.83 21.81 32.02
C GLY A 88 -1.40 21.54 31.52
N SER A 89 -0.61 20.72 32.22
CA SER A 89 0.74 20.33 31.79
C SER A 89 0.75 19.43 30.54
N LYS A 90 -0.18 18.48 30.45
CA LYS A 90 -0.33 17.59 29.28
C LYS A 90 -0.85 18.32 28.05
N LEU A 91 -1.76 19.29 28.25
CA LEU A 91 -2.20 20.15 27.16
C LEU A 91 -1.04 20.97 26.58
N GLY A 92 -0.13 21.45 27.44
CA GLY A 92 1.11 22.09 26.98
C GLY A 92 2.03 21.14 26.22
N GLU A 93 2.12 19.87 26.63
CA GLU A 93 2.87 18.83 25.92
C GLU A 93 2.29 18.54 24.53
N ILE A 94 0.96 18.40 24.41
CA ILE A 94 0.28 18.19 23.12
C ILE A 94 0.55 19.37 22.18
N SER A 95 0.45 20.61 22.66
CA SER A 95 0.70 21.80 21.83
C SER A 95 2.15 21.86 21.30
N LYS A 96 3.13 21.43 22.12
CA LYS A 96 4.53 21.30 21.67
C LYS A 96 4.67 20.22 20.59
N LEU A 97 4.02 19.07 20.77
CA LEU A 97 4.04 17.98 19.80
C LEU A 97 3.37 18.37 18.48
N GLN A 98 2.27 19.13 18.51
CA GLN A 98 1.64 19.69 17.31
C GLN A 98 2.60 20.59 16.52
N SER A 99 3.34 21.45 17.21
CA SER A 99 4.31 22.35 16.57
C SER A 99 5.50 21.59 15.97
N ALA A 100 5.99 20.56 16.68
CA ALA A 100 7.06 19.69 16.19
C ALA A 100 6.62 18.87 14.96
N LEU A 101 5.39 18.35 14.98
CA LEU A 101 4.77 17.64 13.85
C LEU A 101 4.64 18.56 12.64
N ASP A 102 4.19 19.80 12.84
CA ASP A 102 4.08 20.78 11.75
C ASP A 102 5.42 21.00 11.05
N GLN A 103 6.46 21.27 11.82
CA GLN A 103 7.80 21.51 11.29
C GLN A 103 8.34 20.28 10.54
N THR A 104 8.19 19.09 11.12
CA THR A 104 8.70 17.85 10.56
C THR A 104 7.96 17.47 9.27
N LEU A 105 6.63 17.63 9.25
CA LEU A 105 5.80 17.38 8.07
C LEU A 105 6.09 18.37 6.95
N SER A 106 6.23 19.67 7.25
CA SER A 106 6.59 20.68 6.25
C SER A 106 7.90 20.31 5.55
N GLN A 107 8.93 19.92 6.32
CA GLN A 107 10.22 19.53 5.76
C GLN A 107 10.15 18.21 4.99
N PHE A 108 9.47 17.21 5.55
CA PHE A 108 9.24 15.90 4.90
C PHE A 108 8.56 16.05 3.53
N LEU A 109 7.51 16.88 3.46
CA LEU A 109 6.69 17.05 2.27
C LEU A 109 7.31 17.97 1.24
N SER A 110 8.24 18.86 1.63
CA SER A 110 8.91 19.79 0.71
C SER A 110 9.59 19.10 -0.48
N LEU A 111 10.20 17.94 -0.25
CA LEU A 111 10.84 17.12 -1.30
C LEU A 111 9.81 16.37 -2.16
N SER A 112 8.69 15.95 -1.56
CA SER A 112 7.63 15.21 -2.26
C SER A 112 6.70 16.13 -3.07
N ALA A 113 6.67 17.42 -2.72
CA ALA A 113 5.86 18.45 -3.37
C ALA A 113 6.45 18.93 -4.72
N VAL A 114 7.72 18.60 -5.01
CA VAL A 114 8.38 18.98 -6.26
C VAL A 114 7.67 18.32 -7.44
N ARG A 115 7.41 19.10 -8.49
CA ARG A 115 6.81 18.60 -9.73
C ARG A 115 7.86 18.00 -10.63
N ASP A 116 7.49 16.98 -11.41
CA ASP A 116 8.39 16.28 -12.34
C ASP A 116 9.14 17.25 -13.30
N GLY A 117 8.49 18.34 -13.75
CA GLY A 117 9.14 19.35 -14.59
C GLY A 117 10.11 20.31 -13.89
N GLN A 118 10.24 20.24 -12.56
CA GLN A 118 11.12 21.11 -11.76
C GLN A 118 12.45 20.46 -11.42
N PHE A 119 12.65 19.20 -11.77
CA PHE A 119 13.95 18.54 -11.58
C PHE A 119 14.91 18.91 -12.73
N LEU A 120 16.16 19.24 -12.40
CA LEU A 120 17.21 19.53 -13.40
C LEU A 120 17.77 18.26 -14.04
N PHE A 121 17.64 17.13 -13.34
CA PHE A 121 18.27 15.86 -13.68
C PHE A 121 17.30 14.82 -14.24
N MET A 122 16.00 15.10 -14.24
CA MET A 122 15.02 14.14 -14.76
C MET A 122 15.18 14.00 -16.27
N THR A 123 15.44 12.78 -16.68
CA THR A 123 15.51 12.35 -18.08
C THR A 123 14.24 11.57 -18.42
N ALA A 124 14.03 11.24 -19.69
CA ALA A 124 12.93 10.37 -20.08
C ALA A 124 13.03 9.03 -19.33
N GLU A 125 11.89 8.48 -18.91
CA GLU A 125 11.82 7.20 -18.15
C GLU A 125 12.37 5.99 -18.91
N THR A 126 12.55 6.13 -20.22
CA THR A 126 13.15 5.15 -21.12
C THR A 126 14.68 5.18 -21.08
N GLU A 127 15.26 6.30 -20.61
CA GLU A 127 16.68 6.65 -20.69
C GLU A 127 17.37 6.73 -19.32
N ASP A 128 16.61 6.76 -18.22
CA ASP A 128 17.13 6.94 -16.86
C ASP A 128 17.77 5.68 -16.22
N ARG A 129 18.06 4.66 -17.02
CA ARG A 129 18.61 3.36 -16.60
C ARG A 129 19.90 3.45 -15.77
N HIS A 130 20.69 4.52 -15.92
CA HIS A 130 21.92 4.76 -15.15
C HIS A 130 21.78 5.80 -14.03
N SER A 131 20.57 6.34 -13.82
CA SER A 131 20.31 7.47 -12.93
C SER A 131 20.20 7.09 -11.44
N LYS A 132 20.30 5.79 -11.10
CA LYS A 132 20.35 5.29 -9.71
C LYS A 132 19.19 5.85 -8.84
N HIS A 133 19.50 6.60 -7.77
CA HIS A 133 18.51 7.21 -6.88
C HIS A 133 17.62 8.26 -7.56
N LEU A 134 18.01 8.73 -8.74
CA LEU A 134 17.31 9.75 -9.52
C LEU A 134 16.35 9.18 -10.56
N LYS A 135 16.24 7.84 -10.66
CA LYS A 135 15.24 7.21 -11.52
C LYS A 135 13.85 7.73 -11.19
N CYS A 136 13.05 8.04 -12.21
CA CYS A 136 11.66 8.50 -12.06
C CYS A 136 10.86 7.59 -11.14
N PHE A 137 11.05 6.27 -11.26
CA PHE A 137 10.48 5.25 -10.38
C PHE A 137 10.72 5.54 -8.89
N ARG A 138 11.96 5.88 -8.50
CA ARG A 138 12.33 6.14 -7.10
C ARG A 138 11.68 7.41 -6.57
N VAL A 139 11.71 8.47 -7.38
CA VAL A 139 11.13 9.79 -7.08
C VAL A 139 9.61 9.68 -6.92
N ARG A 140 8.92 9.08 -7.90
CA ARG A 140 7.47 8.91 -7.88
C ARG A 140 7.01 7.99 -6.77
N GLY A 141 7.72 6.88 -6.53
CA GLY A 141 7.37 5.99 -5.44
C GLY A 141 7.53 6.65 -4.07
N LEU A 142 8.54 7.50 -3.86
CA LEU A 142 8.63 8.31 -2.64
C LEU A 142 7.42 9.25 -2.51
N LYS A 143 7.07 9.94 -3.60
CA LYS A 143 5.92 10.85 -3.64
C LYS A 143 4.60 10.14 -3.35
N SER A 144 4.33 9.00 -3.98
CA SER A 144 3.12 8.20 -3.72
C SER A 144 3.01 7.83 -2.24
N LYS A 145 4.10 7.30 -1.66
CA LYS A 145 4.13 6.89 -0.26
C LYS A 145 3.99 8.08 0.68
N ALA A 146 4.55 9.24 0.34
CA ALA A 146 4.34 10.47 1.11
C ALA A 146 2.88 10.92 1.10
N ILE A 147 2.19 10.83 -0.05
CA ILE A 147 0.76 11.14 -0.16
C ILE A 147 -0.07 10.18 0.69
N GLU A 148 0.20 8.87 0.61
CA GLU A 148 -0.48 7.85 1.42
C GLU A 148 -0.29 8.10 2.92
N THR A 149 0.96 8.29 3.37
CA THR A 149 1.28 8.57 4.77
C THR A 149 0.62 9.85 5.26
N THR A 150 0.64 10.93 4.48
CA THR A 150 0.00 12.19 4.86
C THR A 150 -1.51 12.04 5.04
N ARG A 151 -2.18 11.29 4.15
CA ARG A 151 -3.62 10.99 4.31
C ARG A 151 -3.90 10.27 5.62
N SER A 152 -3.12 9.24 5.96
CA SER A 152 -3.26 8.52 7.23
C SER A 152 -3.00 9.42 8.44
N ILE A 153 -2.01 10.32 8.36
CA ILE A 153 -1.72 11.30 9.43
C ILE A 153 -2.88 12.29 9.59
N CYS A 154 -3.45 12.79 8.50
CA CYS A 154 -4.60 13.69 8.51
C CYS A 154 -5.84 13.05 9.15
N LEU A 155 -6.11 11.78 8.85
CA LEU A 155 -7.15 10.99 9.53
C LEU A 155 -6.88 10.90 11.03
N LEU A 156 -5.65 10.61 11.44
CA LEU A 156 -5.26 10.56 12.85
C LEU A 156 -5.42 11.92 13.55
N PHE A 157 -5.13 13.04 12.88
CA PHE A 157 -5.39 14.38 13.43
C PHE A 157 -6.87 14.65 13.66
N ARG A 158 -7.75 14.18 12.76
CA ARG A 158 -9.20 14.24 12.95
C ARG A 158 -9.63 13.43 14.17
N ASP A 159 -9.12 12.21 14.32
CA ASP A 159 -9.41 11.35 15.47
C ASP A 159 -8.97 12.01 16.79
N TYR A 160 -7.80 12.66 16.82
CA TYR A 160 -7.33 13.41 18.00
C TYR A 160 -8.21 14.62 18.33
N SER A 161 -8.63 15.40 17.33
CA SER A 161 -9.57 16.51 17.51
C SER A 161 -10.89 16.03 18.11
N ASP A 162 -11.47 14.97 17.56
CA ASP A 162 -12.75 14.40 18.01
C ASP A 162 -12.65 13.87 19.44
N LEU A 163 -11.54 13.21 19.79
CA LEU A 163 -11.30 12.73 21.15
C LEU A 163 -11.22 13.87 22.17
N ILE A 164 -10.57 14.98 21.81
CA ILE A 164 -10.47 16.16 22.68
C ILE A 164 -11.84 16.82 22.83
N ASN A 165 -12.60 16.96 21.75
CA ASN A 165 -13.93 17.55 21.77
C ASN A 165 -14.92 16.73 22.62
N ARG A 166 -14.92 15.41 22.49
CA ARG A 166 -15.74 14.51 23.31
C ARG A 166 -15.43 14.66 24.81
N SER A 167 -14.17 14.94 25.16
CA SER A 167 -13.77 15.18 26.56
C SER A 167 -14.27 16.49 27.19
N ARG A 168 -14.92 17.35 26.39
CA ARG A 168 -15.53 18.61 26.85
C ARG A 168 -16.98 18.45 27.28
N SER A 169 -17.65 17.36 26.85
CA SER A 169 -19.07 17.14 27.12
C SER A 169 -19.27 16.29 28.38
N ASP A 170 -20.12 16.75 29.30
CA ASP A 170 -20.53 15.99 30.49
C ASP A 170 -21.49 14.81 30.16
N TYR A 171 -21.96 14.72 28.90
CA TYR A 171 -22.85 13.65 28.43
C TYR A 171 -22.20 12.28 28.24
N VAL A 172 -20.89 12.14 28.49
CA VAL A 172 -20.14 10.86 28.36
C VAL A 172 -20.64 9.76 29.32
N ARG A 173 -21.58 10.06 30.23
CA ARG A 173 -22.15 9.07 31.15
C ARG A 173 -23.21 8.12 30.56
N LEU A 174 -23.71 8.34 29.33
CA LEU A 174 -24.89 7.60 28.84
C LEU A 174 -24.71 6.72 27.60
N THR A 175 -23.50 6.55 27.06
CA THR A 175 -23.25 5.57 25.97
C THR A 175 -22.04 4.69 26.25
N PRO A 176 -22.26 3.47 26.79
CA PRO A 176 -21.21 2.48 27.04
C PRO A 176 -20.66 1.78 25.79
N GLN A 177 -21.15 2.08 24.59
CA GLN A 177 -20.65 1.48 23.35
C GLN A 177 -20.17 2.58 22.40
N PHE A 178 -18.86 2.67 22.19
CA PHE A 178 -18.19 2.46 20.89
C PHE A 178 -16.71 2.88 21.00
N ILE A 179 -15.82 1.89 21.07
CA ILE A 179 -14.60 1.78 20.25
C ILE A 179 -13.82 3.10 20.01
N THR A 180 -13.27 3.74 21.05
CA THR A 180 -12.35 4.91 20.86
C THR A 180 -10.89 4.52 21.03
N GLY A 181 -10.55 3.68 22.01
CA GLY A 181 -9.17 3.22 22.22
C GLY A 181 -8.66 2.31 21.09
N SER A 182 -9.46 1.34 20.64
CA SER A 182 -9.07 0.42 19.57
C SER A 182 -9.02 1.10 18.20
N THR A 183 -9.94 2.02 17.90
CA THR A 183 -9.89 2.79 16.65
C THR A 183 -8.65 3.68 16.59
N LEU A 184 -8.34 4.41 17.68
CA LEU A 184 -7.16 5.27 17.71
C LEU A 184 -5.85 4.48 17.66
N SER A 185 -5.82 3.32 18.32
CA SER A 185 -4.70 2.39 18.26
C SER A 185 -4.48 1.88 16.84
N ASN A 186 -5.56 1.53 16.13
CA ASN A 186 -5.49 1.13 14.73
C ASN A 186 -4.99 2.26 13.82
N SER A 187 -5.59 3.46 13.90
CA SER A 187 -5.14 4.64 13.10
C SER A 187 -3.67 4.96 13.34
N THR A 188 -3.20 4.87 14.60
CA THR A 188 -1.80 5.08 14.95
C THR A 188 -0.90 4.00 14.35
N ALA A 189 -1.30 2.72 14.45
CA ALA A 189 -0.55 1.61 13.88
C ALA A 189 -0.42 1.74 12.35
N GLU A 190 -1.49 2.16 11.66
CA GLU A 190 -1.49 2.42 10.22
C GLU A 190 -0.50 3.52 9.84
N VAL A 191 -0.48 4.64 10.57
CA VAL A 191 0.47 5.72 10.34
C VAL A 191 1.91 5.24 10.54
N LEU A 192 2.19 4.52 11.62
CA LEU A 192 3.53 3.99 11.92
C LEU A 192 4.00 2.95 10.88
N ASP A 193 3.08 2.12 10.38
CA ASP A 193 3.36 1.19 9.28
C ASP A 193 3.68 1.96 8.00
N SER A 194 2.89 2.98 7.66
CA SER A 194 3.12 3.81 6.46
C SER A 194 4.50 4.51 6.49
N ILE A 195 4.91 5.08 7.64
CA ILE A 195 6.24 5.66 7.82
C ILE A 195 7.32 4.59 7.65
N THR A 196 7.09 3.39 8.20
CA THR A 196 8.00 2.25 8.05
C THR A 196 8.14 1.83 6.58
N ARG A 197 7.07 1.88 5.78
CA ARG A 197 7.10 1.61 4.33
C ARG A 197 7.93 2.65 3.58
N ILE A 198 7.86 3.94 3.93
CA ILE A 198 8.74 4.96 3.32
C ILE A 198 10.21 4.68 3.67
N ILE A 199 10.51 4.36 4.93
CA ILE A 199 11.89 4.02 5.35
C ILE A 199 12.39 2.80 4.58
N LYS A 200 11.58 1.75 4.46
CA LYS A 200 11.89 0.56 3.65
C LYS A 200 12.11 0.93 2.19
N TRP A 201 11.26 1.78 1.61
CA TRP A 201 11.41 2.23 0.23
C TRP A 201 12.75 2.93 0.00
N LEU A 202 13.13 3.84 0.88
CA LEU A 202 14.35 4.62 0.75
C LEU A 202 15.60 3.77 0.92
N LYS A 203 15.58 2.80 1.84
CA LYS A 203 16.71 1.89 2.12
C LYS A 203 16.78 0.68 1.19
N GLY A 204 15.64 0.25 0.66
CA GLY A 204 15.51 -0.91 -0.21
C GLY A 204 16.09 -0.63 -1.59
N ASN A 205 16.77 -1.63 -2.14
CA ASN A 205 17.15 -1.62 -3.55
C ASN A 205 15.89 -1.73 -4.44
N GLU A 206 16.05 -1.54 -5.74
CA GLU A 206 14.91 -1.55 -6.68
C GLU A 206 14.08 -2.83 -6.63
N LEU A 207 14.71 -3.98 -6.42
CA LEU A 207 14.02 -5.25 -6.38
C LEU A 207 13.30 -5.49 -5.05
N ASP A 208 13.84 -5.03 -3.92
CA ASP A 208 13.11 -5.07 -2.64
C ASP A 208 11.84 -4.22 -2.73
N ASN A 209 11.92 -3.10 -3.44
CA ASN A 209 10.78 -2.21 -3.69
C ASN A 209 9.72 -2.88 -4.57
N ILE A 210 10.11 -3.54 -5.66
CA ILE A 210 9.20 -4.32 -6.51
C ILE A 210 8.55 -5.48 -5.71
N GLN A 211 9.33 -6.15 -4.85
CA GLN A 211 8.82 -7.28 -4.06
C GLN A 211 7.75 -6.91 -3.05
N MET A 212 7.80 -5.69 -2.49
CA MET A 212 6.72 -5.21 -1.63
C MET A 212 5.37 -5.22 -2.35
N ASP A 213 5.34 -4.92 -3.65
CA ASP A 213 4.12 -4.95 -4.45
C ASP A 213 3.69 -6.40 -4.75
N TRP A 214 4.65 -7.30 -5.03
CA TRP A 214 4.36 -8.73 -5.22
C TRP A 214 3.74 -9.39 -3.97
N GLU A 215 4.17 -9.02 -2.77
CA GLU A 215 3.55 -9.50 -1.52
C GLU A 215 2.06 -9.08 -1.45
N HIS A 216 1.72 -7.88 -1.93
CA HIS A 216 0.34 -7.43 -2.02
C HIS A 216 -0.47 -8.24 -3.05
N HIS A 217 0.10 -8.48 -4.24
CA HIS A 217 -0.55 -9.31 -5.27
C HIS A 217 -0.82 -10.74 -4.76
N ILE A 218 0.13 -11.35 -4.06
CA ILE A 218 -0.05 -12.69 -3.46
C ILE A 218 -1.24 -12.69 -2.49
N ALA A 219 -1.35 -11.69 -1.61
CA ALA A 219 -2.46 -11.61 -0.67
C ALA A 219 -3.83 -11.47 -1.37
N ASN A 220 -3.88 -10.72 -2.47
CA ASN A 220 -5.11 -10.59 -3.27
C ASN A 220 -5.44 -11.90 -4.02
N ILE A 221 -4.44 -12.55 -4.62
CA ILE A 221 -4.61 -13.86 -5.27
C ILE A 221 -5.05 -14.93 -4.25
N ASP A 222 -4.50 -14.92 -3.03
CA ASP A 222 -4.90 -15.83 -1.95
C ASP A 222 -6.38 -15.62 -1.56
N ARG A 223 -6.85 -14.36 -1.53
CA ARG A 223 -8.26 -14.03 -1.31
C ARG A 223 -9.12 -14.57 -2.46
N SER A 224 -8.73 -14.37 -3.71
CA SER A 224 -9.45 -14.89 -4.88
C SER A 224 -9.50 -16.41 -4.89
N LEU A 225 -8.41 -17.10 -4.53
CA LEU A 225 -8.40 -18.55 -4.40
C LEU A 225 -9.37 -19.04 -3.33
N GLY A 226 -9.41 -18.37 -2.18
CA GLY A 226 -10.36 -18.66 -1.11
C GLY A 226 -11.81 -18.50 -1.57
N ARG A 227 -12.09 -17.44 -2.35
CA ARG A 227 -13.43 -17.19 -2.91
C ARG A 227 -13.84 -18.24 -3.95
N VAL A 228 -12.96 -18.59 -4.89
CA VAL A 228 -13.23 -19.63 -5.90
C VAL A 228 -13.40 -21.00 -5.27
N THR A 229 -12.62 -21.33 -4.23
CA THR A 229 -12.77 -22.62 -3.53
C THR A 229 -14.11 -22.73 -2.83
N ARG A 230 -14.66 -21.63 -2.29
CA ARG A 230 -15.99 -21.60 -1.67
C ARG A 230 -17.13 -21.85 -2.67
N LEU A 231 -16.94 -21.55 -3.95
CA LEU A 231 -17.91 -21.89 -5.00
C LEU A 231 -18.07 -23.40 -5.19
N LEU A 232 -17.11 -24.21 -4.73
CA LEU A 232 -17.18 -25.67 -4.84
C LEU A 232 -17.88 -26.34 -3.65
N ASP A 233 -18.24 -25.59 -2.60
CA ASP A 233 -18.86 -26.13 -1.40
C ASP A 233 -20.40 -25.99 -1.47
N PRO A 234 -21.15 -27.12 -1.53
CA PRO A 234 -22.60 -27.12 -1.57
C PRO A 234 -23.28 -26.40 -0.39
N ALA A 235 -22.64 -26.37 0.79
CA ALA A 235 -23.20 -25.77 1.99
C ALA A 235 -23.32 -24.23 1.90
N ASN A 236 -22.52 -23.60 1.03
CA ASN A 236 -22.56 -22.14 0.81
C ASN A 236 -23.78 -21.71 -0.01
N TYR A 237 -24.46 -22.64 -0.68
CA TYR A 237 -25.66 -22.38 -1.48
C TYR A 237 -26.95 -22.63 -0.70
N ALA A 238 -26.88 -23.31 0.46
CA ALA A 238 -28.04 -23.66 1.26
C ALA A 238 -28.60 -22.49 2.10
N ASN A 239 -27.86 -21.39 2.28
CA ASN A 239 -28.20 -20.30 3.22
C ASN A 239 -28.54 -18.94 2.57
N GLU A 240 -28.61 -18.84 1.24
CA GLU A 240 -29.04 -17.60 0.56
C GLU A 240 -30.10 -17.90 -0.52
N PRO A 241 -31.39 -18.02 -0.16
CA PRO A 241 -32.47 -17.98 -1.13
C PRO A 241 -32.77 -16.51 -1.44
N ASP A 242 -31.87 -15.82 -2.16
CA ASP A 242 -32.20 -14.52 -2.73
C ASP A 242 -32.93 -14.74 -4.07
N PRO A 243 -34.19 -14.26 -4.25
CA PRO A 243 -34.94 -14.40 -5.49
C PRO A 243 -34.29 -13.52 -6.57
N GLY A 244 -33.22 -14.03 -7.18
CA GLY A 244 -32.31 -13.30 -8.06
C GLY A 244 -30.92 -13.93 -8.18
N SER A 245 -30.58 -14.89 -7.32
CA SER A 245 -29.27 -15.59 -7.32
C SER A 245 -28.88 -16.10 -8.73
N PRO A 246 -27.66 -15.82 -9.22
CA PRO A 246 -27.16 -16.31 -10.52
C PRO A 246 -27.21 -17.84 -10.61
N LEU A 247 -27.39 -18.38 -11.83
CA LEU A 247 -27.15 -19.81 -12.08
C LEU A 247 -25.76 -20.17 -11.56
N GLU A 248 -25.65 -21.33 -10.91
CA GLU A 248 -24.37 -21.84 -10.44
C GLU A 248 -23.40 -21.96 -11.62
N PRO A 249 -22.18 -21.41 -11.54
CA PRO A 249 -21.18 -21.62 -12.58
C PRO A 249 -20.90 -23.12 -12.71
N PRO A 250 -20.65 -23.64 -13.93
CA PRO A 250 -20.30 -25.04 -14.11
C PRO A 250 -19.14 -25.42 -13.20
N VAL A 251 -19.35 -26.41 -12.32
CA VAL A 251 -18.36 -26.89 -11.33
C VAL A 251 -17.02 -27.21 -12.00
N GLU A 252 -17.07 -27.72 -13.23
CA GLU A 252 -15.89 -28.01 -14.04
C GLU A 252 -15.09 -26.74 -14.41
N LEU A 253 -15.76 -25.67 -14.84
CA LEU A 253 -15.11 -24.38 -15.12
C LEU A 253 -14.47 -23.78 -13.86
N VAL A 254 -15.18 -23.83 -12.72
CA VAL A 254 -14.62 -23.39 -11.43
C VAL A 254 -13.36 -24.19 -11.09
N ARG A 255 -13.36 -25.51 -11.30
CA ARG A 255 -12.18 -26.36 -11.07
C ARG A 255 -11.01 -26.04 -12.00
N LEU A 256 -11.28 -25.69 -13.26
CA LEU A 256 -10.25 -25.39 -14.26
C LEU A 256 -9.55 -24.03 -14.03
N THR A 257 -10.20 -23.09 -13.34
CA THR A 257 -9.56 -21.81 -12.97
C THR A 257 -8.63 -21.93 -11.76
N ILE A 258 -8.84 -22.90 -10.86
CA ILE A 258 -8.01 -23.09 -9.65
C ILE A 258 -6.51 -23.26 -9.97
N PRO A 259 -6.10 -24.11 -10.94
CA PRO A 259 -4.70 -24.21 -11.36
C PRO A 259 -4.10 -22.87 -11.80
N ILE A 260 -4.85 -22.06 -12.56
CA ILE A 260 -4.41 -20.75 -13.05
C ILE A 260 -4.11 -19.83 -11.87
N ILE A 261 -5.05 -19.70 -10.92
CA ILE A 261 -4.90 -18.89 -9.70
C ILE A 261 -3.71 -19.37 -8.86
N LYS A 262 -3.57 -20.70 -8.68
CA LYS A 262 -2.46 -21.29 -7.92
C LYS A 262 -1.11 -21.05 -8.59
N LEU A 263 -1.03 -21.18 -9.90
CA LEU A 263 0.20 -20.95 -10.67
C LEU A 263 0.58 -19.47 -10.66
N SER A 264 -0.37 -18.54 -10.80
CA SER A 264 -0.12 -17.10 -10.67
C SER A 264 0.46 -16.74 -9.30
N ARG A 265 -0.10 -17.31 -8.23
CA ARG A 265 0.44 -17.15 -6.89
C ARG A 265 1.84 -17.75 -6.74
N LEU A 266 2.04 -18.95 -7.29
CA LEU A 266 3.30 -19.67 -7.21
C LEU A 266 4.44 -18.89 -7.89
N PHE A 267 4.13 -18.22 -9.00
CA PHE A 267 5.05 -17.33 -9.72
C PHE A 267 5.65 -16.26 -8.82
N PHE A 268 4.80 -15.40 -8.23
CA PHE A 268 5.29 -14.33 -7.36
C PHE A 268 6.00 -14.88 -6.12
N ARG A 269 5.48 -15.96 -5.50
CA ARG A 269 6.13 -16.58 -4.33
C ARG A 269 7.53 -17.09 -4.66
N LYS A 270 7.68 -17.80 -5.78
CA LYS A 270 8.98 -18.34 -6.21
C LYS A 270 10.00 -17.23 -6.44
N LEU A 271 9.60 -16.13 -7.05
CA LEU A 271 10.48 -14.97 -7.26
C LEU A 271 10.90 -14.33 -5.93
N ILE A 272 10.00 -14.19 -4.97
CA ILE A 272 10.32 -13.69 -3.62
C ILE A 272 11.32 -14.61 -2.92
N GLU A 273 11.06 -15.92 -2.92
CA GLU A 273 11.89 -16.94 -2.26
C GLU A 273 13.28 -17.06 -2.90
N SER A 274 13.35 -17.05 -4.24
CA SER A 274 14.61 -17.17 -4.98
C SER A 274 15.62 -16.06 -4.64
N ARG A 275 15.11 -14.88 -4.25
CA ARG A 275 15.91 -13.75 -3.80
C ARG A 275 16.23 -13.82 -2.31
N LYS A 276 15.29 -14.21 -1.44
CA LYS A 276 15.51 -14.25 0.03
C LYS A 276 16.73 -15.07 0.43
N ASN A 277 17.08 -16.07 -0.37
CA ASN A 277 18.23 -16.94 -0.13
C ASN A 277 19.56 -16.37 -0.66
N ARG A 278 19.57 -15.20 -1.32
CA ARG A 278 20.73 -14.66 -2.04
C ARG A 278 20.84 -13.15 -1.80
N THR A 279 21.84 -12.73 -1.02
CA THR A 279 22.14 -11.31 -0.78
C THR A 279 22.68 -10.67 -2.05
N THR A 280 21.80 -10.08 -2.87
CA THR A 280 22.26 -9.27 -4.01
C THR A 280 22.93 -8.01 -3.49
N THR A 281 24.19 -7.80 -3.83
CA THR A 281 24.97 -6.59 -3.49
C THR A 281 24.60 -5.38 -4.36
N GLN A 282 23.88 -5.60 -5.46
CA GLN A 282 23.52 -4.57 -6.42
C GLN A 282 22.23 -3.84 -6.02
N PHE A 283 22.36 -2.53 -5.76
CA PHE A 283 21.25 -1.67 -5.33
C PHE A 283 20.32 -1.23 -6.48
N PHE A 284 20.84 -1.19 -7.71
CA PHE A 284 20.10 -0.73 -8.89
C PHE A 284 20.22 -1.72 -10.03
N THR A 285 19.10 -2.05 -10.65
CA THR A 285 19.05 -2.82 -11.88
C THR A 285 19.41 -1.94 -13.08
N THR A 286 19.72 -2.56 -14.21
CA THR A 286 19.89 -1.88 -15.49
C THR A 286 18.56 -1.53 -16.18
N MET A 287 17.42 -1.80 -15.54
CA MET A 287 16.10 -1.39 -16.02
C MET A 287 15.96 0.13 -15.99
N SER A 288 15.30 0.69 -16.99
CA SER A 288 14.80 2.07 -16.90
C SER A 288 13.55 2.13 -16.01
N SER A 289 13.15 3.32 -15.57
CA SER A 289 11.93 3.48 -14.76
C SER A 289 10.69 2.96 -15.46
N GLN A 290 10.56 3.18 -16.77
CA GLN A 290 9.44 2.65 -17.55
C GLN A 290 9.36 1.12 -17.46
N GLN A 291 10.50 0.42 -17.51
CA GLN A 291 10.54 -1.04 -17.44
C GLN A 291 10.20 -1.55 -16.04
N ILE A 292 10.65 -0.84 -15.00
CA ILE A 292 10.30 -1.17 -13.61
C ILE A 292 8.80 -0.93 -13.38
N GLU A 293 8.28 0.20 -13.83
CA GLU A 293 6.86 0.54 -13.69
C GLU A 293 5.99 -0.45 -14.48
N ALA A 294 6.39 -0.85 -15.70
CA ALA A 294 5.71 -1.91 -16.44
C ALA A 294 5.69 -3.23 -15.65
N LEU A 295 6.82 -3.66 -15.07
CA LEU A 295 6.87 -4.88 -14.26
C LEU A 295 5.89 -4.85 -13.08
N ILE A 296 5.73 -3.70 -12.43
CA ILE A 296 4.81 -3.51 -11.30
C ILE A 296 3.35 -3.47 -11.77
N GLN A 297 3.07 -2.68 -12.82
CA GLN A 297 1.72 -2.52 -13.37
C GLN A 297 1.17 -3.84 -13.92
N GLU A 298 1.97 -4.58 -14.69
CA GLU A 298 1.55 -5.89 -15.18
C GLU A 298 1.33 -6.88 -14.02
N GLY A 299 2.14 -6.81 -12.95
CA GLY A 299 1.89 -7.58 -11.73
C GLY A 299 0.54 -7.27 -11.07
N ALA A 300 0.17 -5.99 -11.02
CA ALA A 300 -1.13 -5.55 -10.53
C ALA A 300 -2.26 -6.04 -11.44
N HIS A 301 -2.11 -5.89 -12.76
CA HIS A 301 -3.10 -6.35 -13.73
C HIS A 301 -3.32 -7.87 -13.66
N ILE A 302 -2.27 -8.66 -13.44
CA ILE A 302 -2.40 -10.11 -13.20
C ILE A 302 -3.25 -10.34 -11.95
N SER A 303 -2.94 -9.64 -10.87
CA SER A 303 -3.69 -9.80 -9.62
C SER A 303 -5.16 -9.43 -9.76
N ASP A 304 -5.46 -8.36 -10.49
CA ASP A 304 -6.81 -7.85 -10.71
C ASP A 304 -7.57 -8.76 -11.67
N GLY A 305 -6.95 -9.20 -12.78
CA GLY A 305 -7.52 -10.18 -13.70
C GLY A 305 -7.87 -11.51 -13.02
N ILE A 306 -7.05 -11.95 -12.06
CA ILE A 306 -7.37 -13.11 -11.21
C ILE A 306 -8.57 -12.84 -10.29
N GLY A 307 -8.71 -11.61 -9.78
CA GLY A 307 -9.90 -11.18 -9.05
C GLY A 307 -11.15 -11.15 -9.93
N ASP A 308 -11.02 -10.70 -11.17
CA ASP A 308 -12.10 -10.56 -12.13
C ASP A 308 -12.58 -11.91 -12.67
N ILE A 309 -11.69 -12.89 -12.83
CA ILE A 309 -12.08 -14.28 -13.12
C ILE A 309 -13.08 -14.79 -12.09
N TRP A 310 -12.85 -14.53 -10.80
CA TRP A 310 -13.81 -14.90 -9.76
C TRP A 310 -15.14 -14.13 -9.88
N GLN A 311 -15.10 -12.83 -10.17
CA GLN A 311 -16.31 -12.01 -10.33
C GLN A 311 -17.16 -12.49 -11.51
N THR A 312 -16.52 -12.75 -12.65
CA THR A 312 -17.16 -13.29 -13.85
C THR A 312 -17.81 -14.63 -13.56
N LEU A 313 -17.11 -15.57 -12.91
CA LEU A 313 -17.69 -16.86 -12.52
C LEU A 313 -18.93 -16.72 -11.61
N ARG A 314 -18.98 -15.70 -10.75
CA ARG A 314 -20.10 -15.55 -9.79
C ARG A 314 -21.31 -14.83 -10.36
N TYR A 315 -21.15 -13.81 -11.21
CA TYR A 315 -22.21 -12.83 -11.46
C TYR A 315 -22.68 -12.70 -12.92
N GLU A 316 -21.93 -13.15 -13.93
CA GLU A 316 -22.17 -12.72 -15.32
C GLU A 316 -23.06 -13.63 -16.17
N ARG A 317 -24.37 -13.65 -15.95
CA ARG A 317 -25.33 -14.49 -16.71
C ARG A 317 -25.15 -14.39 -18.23
N GLY A 318 -24.83 -15.50 -18.90
CA GLY A 318 -24.92 -15.66 -20.36
C GLY A 318 -23.89 -14.90 -21.20
N TYR A 319 -23.07 -14.04 -20.59
CA TYR A 319 -21.94 -13.34 -21.22
C TYR A 319 -20.59 -13.76 -20.62
N TYR A 320 -20.57 -14.85 -19.84
CA TYR A 320 -19.35 -15.44 -19.25
C TYR A 320 -18.26 -15.65 -20.29
N GLU A 321 -18.71 -16.22 -21.42
CA GLU A 321 -18.46 -15.71 -22.75
C GLU A 321 -17.04 -15.24 -23.15
N GLU A 322 -17.10 -14.25 -24.03
CA GLU A 322 -16.02 -13.38 -24.48
C GLU A 322 -15.26 -12.72 -23.32
N ARG A 323 -15.89 -12.54 -22.16
CA ARG A 323 -15.29 -11.84 -21.02
C ARG A 323 -14.28 -12.71 -20.28
N LEU A 324 -14.56 -14.00 -20.05
CA LEU A 324 -13.61 -14.89 -19.38
C LEU A 324 -12.42 -15.21 -20.29
N ASP A 325 -12.64 -15.46 -21.58
CA ASP A 325 -11.56 -15.66 -22.55
C ASP A 325 -10.65 -14.42 -22.64
N GLY A 326 -11.25 -13.23 -22.77
CA GLY A 326 -10.51 -11.96 -22.77
C GLY A 326 -9.70 -11.75 -21.48
N LEU A 327 -10.24 -12.13 -20.32
CA LEU A 327 -9.51 -12.07 -19.05
C LEU A 327 -8.34 -13.07 -19.01
N LEU A 328 -8.55 -14.31 -19.43
CA LEU A 328 -7.50 -15.35 -19.45
C LEU A 328 -6.36 -14.98 -20.42
N MET A 329 -6.71 -14.53 -21.62
CA MET A 329 -5.75 -14.04 -22.62
C MET A 329 -5.02 -12.77 -22.14
N GLY A 330 -5.73 -11.88 -21.45
CA GLY A 330 -5.13 -10.71 -20.80
C GLY A 330 -4.09 -11.11 -19.76
N VAL A 331 -4.42 -12.03 -18.86
CA VAL A 331 -3.50 -12.54 -17.82
C VAL A 331 -2.29 -13.23 -18.46
N LEU A 332 -2.48 -14.02 -19.51
CA LEU A 332 -1.38 -14.64 -20.26
C LEU A 332 -0.42 -13.59 -20.83
N HIS A 333 -0.95 -12.57 -21.51
CA HIS A 333 -0.15 -11.50 -22.10
C HIS A 333 0.64 -10.70 -21.05
N GLN A 334 0.02 -10.44 -19.89
CA GLN A 334 0.69 -9.76 -18.77
C GLN A 334 1.87 -10.62 -18.25
N PHE A 335 1.68 -11.93 -18.12
CA PHE A 335 2.77 -12.85 -17.74
C PHE A 335 3.90 -12.89 -18.76
N ASP A 336 3.63 -12.85 -20.07
CA ASP A 336 4.68 -12.78 -21.10
C ASP A 336 5.57 -11.55 -20.91
N THR A 337 4.93 -10.40 -20.66
CA THR A 337 5.63 -9.13 -20.41
C THR A 337 6.47 -9.19 -19.15
N VAL A 338 5.89 -9.67 -18.04
CA VAL A 338 6.56 -9.83 -16.75
C VAL A 338 7.73 -10.81 -16.84
N MET A 339 7.53 -11.97 -17.46
CA MET A 339 8.57 -12.98 -17.67
C MET A 339 9.73 -12.42 -18.48
N ARG A 340 9.46 -11.70 -19.57
CA ARG A 340 10.51 -11.07 -20.38
C ARG A 340 11.37 -10.13 -19.55
N LEU A 341 10.77 -9.28 -18.73
CA LEU A 341 11.50 -8.36 -17.86
C LEU A 341 12.30 -9.09 -16.77
N ILE A 342 11.72 -10.14 -16.18
CA ILE A 342 12.41 -10.98 -15.18
C ILE A 342 13.64 -11.65 -15.79
N ILE A 343 13.50 -12.29 -16.96
CA ILE A 343 14.59 -13.01 -17.62
C ILE A 343 15.72 -12.05 -18.01
N LEU A 344 15.38 -10.87 -18.54
CA LEU A 344 16.38 -9.90 -19.01
C LEU A 344 17.11 -9.18 -17.86
N TYR A 345 16.41 -8.85 -16.77
CA TYR A 345 16.93 -7.90 -15.79
C TYR A 345 17.02 -8.43 -14.36
N ILE A 346 16.18 -9.38 -13.96
CA ILE A 346 16.15 -9.87 -12.58
C ILE A 346 16.99 -11.13 -12.44
N LEU A 347 16.79 -12.08 -13.35
CA LEU A 347 17.50 -13.35 -13.33
C LEU A 347 19.03 -13.19 -13.37
N PRO A 348 19.64 -12.31 -14.18
CA PRO A 348 21.09 -12.13 -14.18
C PRO A 348 21.64 -11.60 -12.85
N LEU A 349 20.79 -10.98 -12.03
CA LEU A 349 21.15 -10.45 -10.72
C LEU A 349 21.09 -11.50 -9.61
N ILE A 350 20.53 -12.68 -9.91
CA ILE A 350 20.44 -13.79 -8.97
C ILE A 350 21.60 -14.74 -9.28
N PRO A 351 22.57 -14.93 -8.36
CA PRO A 351 23.71 -15.84 -8.58
C PRO A 351 23.20 -17.24 -8.94
N GLN A 352 23.51 -17.76 -10.13
CA GLN A 352 23.10 -19.10 -10.55
C GLN A 352 24.20 -20.08 -10.18
N ASP A 353 23.98 -20.89 -9.14
CA ASP A 353 24.84 -22.04 -8.88
C ASP A 353 24.38 -23.19 -9.79
N PRO A 354 25.24 -23.70 -10.71
CA PRO A 354 24.89 -24.79 -11.62
C PRO A 354 24.51 -26.09 -10.90
N SER A 355 24.94 -26.27 -9.65
CA SER A 355 24.66 -27.46 -8.83
C SER A 355 23.40 -27.34 -7.97
N SER A 356 22.78 -26.16 -7.95
CA SER A 356 21.60 -25.90 -7.13
C SER A 356 20.35 -26.46 -7.79
N GLU A 357 19.56 -27.24 -7.04
CA GLU A 357 18.17 -27.63 -7.33
C GLU A 357 17.21 -26.42 -7.58
N GLN A 358 17.73 -25.19 -7.58
CA GLN A 358 17.03 -23.92 -7.75
C GLN A 358 17.48 -23.18 -9.03
N ASN A 359 17.59 -23.89 -10.16
CA ASN A 359 17.71 -23.22 -11.45
C ASN A 359 16.39 -22.49 -11.77
N LEU A 360 16.36 -21.18 -11.53
CA LEU A 360 15.16 -20.37 -11.70
C LEU A 360 14.71 -20.33 -13.17
N MET A 361 15.63 -20.45 -14.13
CA MET A 361 15.26 -20.52 -15.55
C MET A 361 14.53 -21.80 -15.91
N ALA A 362 15.06 -22.95 -15.50
CA ALA A 362 14.40 -24.23 -15.73
C ALA A 362 13.00 -24.21 -15.11
N TRP A 363 12.90 -23.71 -13.87
CA TRP A 363 11.62 -23.56 -13.19
C TRP A 363 10.64 -22.62 -13.92
N LEU A 364 11.10 -21.49 -14.47
CA LEU A 364 10.26 -20.56 -15.24
C LEU A 364 9.72 -21.23 -16.51
N VAL A 365 10.53 -22.05 -17.19
CA VAL A 365 10.09 -22.81 -18.36
C VAL A 365 9.00 -23.82 -17.99
N ASP A 366 9.22 -24.61 -16.93
CA ASP A 366 8.24 -25.59 -16.45
C ASP A 366 6.94 -24.92 -16.00
N TRP A 367 7.05 -23.83 -15.25
CA TRP A 367 5.91 -23.03 -14.83
C TRP A 367 5.11 -22.50 -16.02
N ASN A 368 5.79 -21.97 -17.04
CA ASN A 368 5.13 -21.42 -18.23
C ASN A 368 4.36 -22.51 -19.00
N ASN A 369 4.95 -23.70 -19.16
CA ASN A 369 4.27 -24.82 -19.79
C ASN A 369 3.01 -25.23 -19.03
N LEU A 370 3.10 -25.36 -17.70
CA LEU A 370 1.95 -25.66 -16.85
C LEU A 370 0.88 -24.58 -16.91
N PHE A 371 1.27 -23.31 -16.96
CA PHE A 371 0.35 -22.18 -17.04
C PHE A 371 -0.39 -22.14 -18.38
N LEU A 372 0.33 -22.33 -19.49
CA LEU A 372 -0.26 -22.41 -20.82
C LEU A 372 -1.22 -23.59 -20.94
N ASP A 373 -0.87 -24.76 -20.40
CA ASP A 373 -1.74 -25.93 -20.42
C ASP A 373 -3.01 -25.73 -19.58
N ALA A 374 -2.90 -25.11 -18.40
CA ALA A 374 -4.05 -24.77 -17.57
C ALA A 374 -4.99 -23.79 -18.29
N ASN A 375 -4.45 -22.74 -18.90
CA ASN A 375 -5.24 -21.77 -19.67
C ASN A 375 -5.92 -22.43 -20.86
N LYS A 376 -5.20 -23.22 -21.67
CA LYS A 376 -5.77 -23.94 -22.82
C LYS A 376 -6.92 -24.87 -22.42
N ARG A 377 -6.78 -25.60 -21.30
CA ARG A 377 -7.87 -26.47 -20.80
C ARG A 377 -9.08 -25.66 -20.37
N CYS A 378 -8.87 -24.54 -19.70
CA CYS A 378 -9.95 -23.66 -19.26
C CYS A 378 -10.69 -23.05 -20.46
N ILE A 379 -9.96 -22.52 -21.46
CA ILE A 379 -10.51 -21.93 -22.68
C ILE A 379 -11.31 -22.98 -23.48
N ARG A 380 -10.76 -24.18 -23.70
CA ARG A 380 -11.47 -25.25 -24.44
C ARG A 380 -12.76 -25.70 -23.76
N ALA A 381 -12.71 -25.90 -22.45
CA ALA A 381 -13.92 -26.28 -21.70
C ALA A 381 -14.98 -25.20 -21.85
N TYR A 382 -14.56 -23.95 -21.78
CA TYR A 382 -15.40 -22.78 -21.95
C TYR A 382 -16.03 -22.68 -23.36
N GLU A 383 -15.27 -22.87 -24.44
CA GLU A 383 -15.80 -22.93 -25.82
C GLU A 383 -16.88 -24.03 -25.95
N THR A 384 -16.62 -25.19 -25.34
CA THR A 384 -17.54 -26.34 -25.37
C THR A 384 -18.84 -26.04 -24.62
N TYR A 385 -18.76 -25.35 -23.47
CA TYR A 385 -19.95 -24.92 -22.74
C TYR A 385 -20.76 -23.88 -23.50
N GLY A 386 -20.10 -22.98 -24.23
CA GLY A 386 -20.78 -21.95 -25.01
C GLY A 386 -21.54 -22.50 -26.22
N GLU A 387 -20.97 -23.49 -26.91
CA GLU A 387 -21.66 -24.22 -27.97
C GLU A 387 -22.90 -24.96 -27.44
N MET A 388 -22.82 -25.55 -26.24
CA MET A 388 -23.97 -26.20 -25.59
C MET A 388 -25.09 -25.22 -25.25
N LEU A 389 -24.78 -24.00 -24.79
CA LEU A 389 -25.77 -23.01 -24.41
C LEU A 389 -26.44 -22.31 -25.61
N ARG A 390 -25.75 -22.18 -26.75
CA ARG A 390 -26.32 -21.62 -27.99
C ARG A 390 -27.16 -22.61 -28.81
N GLY A 391 -27.10 -23.90 -28.46
CA GLY A 391 -27.85 -24.98 -29.11
C GLY A 391 -29.23 -25.26 -28.50
N TYR A 392 -29.61 -24.56 -27.44
CA TYR A 392 -30.96 -24.52 -26.85
C TYR A 392 -31.62 -23.18 -27.13
#